data_AF-A0A3C1ZIH8-F1
#
_entry.id   AF-A0A3C1ZIH8-F1
#
_cell.length_a   1.000
_cell.length_b   1.000
_cell.length_c   1.000
_cell.angle_alpha   90.00
_cell.angle_beta   90.00
_cell.angle_gamma   90.00
#
_symmetry.space_group_name_H-M   'P 1'
#
loop_
_entity.id
_entity.type
_entity.pdbx_description
1 polymer ?
#
loop_
_entity_poly.entity_id
_entity_poly.type
_entity_poly.pdbx_seq_one_letter_code
_entity_poly.pdbx_strand_id
1 'polypeptide(L)' 'IHEVLRRQSLLEGTWCLNPKEVLSPGQAEEIDRVCRSYPFLTDDAFVRENLEGWLR' A
#
# COMPACT_ATOMS: atom_id res chain seq x y z
N ILE A 1 -7.31 6.33 -2.81
CA ILE A 1 -6.14 6.09 -1.93
C ILE A 1 -5.97 4.60 -1.68
N HIS A 2 -5.09 3.93 -2.42
CA HIS A 2 -4.78 2.50 -2.23
C HIS A 2 -3.26 2.26 -2.17
N GLU A 3 -2.52 3.18 -1.56
CA GLU A 3 -1.05 3.22 -1.66
C GLU A 3 -0.35 1.99 -1.06
N VAL A 4 -0.83 1.48 0.07
CA VAL A 4 -0.28 0.26 0.68
C VAL A 4 -0.52 -0.96 -0.22
N LEU A 5 -1.73 -1.12 -0.75
CA LEU A 5 -2.05 -2.21 -1.68
C LEU A 5 -1.23 -2.14 -2.98
N ARG A 6 -0.97 -0.92 -3.49
CA ARG A 6 -0.08 -0.71 -4.63
C ARG A 6 1.34 -1.18 -4.32
N ARG A 7 1.89 -0.79 -3.17
CA ARG A 7 3.24 -1.21 -2.73
C ARG A 7 3.34 -2.72 -2.55
N GLN A 8 2.27 -3.34 -2.06
CA GLN A 8 2.15 -4.78 -1.90
C GLN A 8 1.93 -5.54 -3.22
N SER A 9 1.88 -4.83 -4.36
CA SER A 9 1.62 -5.40 -5.69
C SER A 9 0.25 -6.10 -5.81
N LEU A 10 -0.68 -5.78 -4.91
CA LEU A 10 -2.07 -6.22 -5.00
C LEU A 10 -2.89 -5.35 -5.97
N LEU A 11 -2.43 -4.12 -6.22
CA LEU A 11 -3.00 -3.22 -7.21
C LEU A 11 -1.88 -2.59 -8.05
N GLU A 12 -2.13 -2.38 -9.34
CA GLU A 12 -1.16 -1.73 -10.24
C GLU A 12 -1.05 -0.21 -10.01
N GLY A 13 -2.01 0.38 -9.30
CA GLY A 13 -2.06 1.82 -9.06
C GLY A 13 -3.05 2.21 -7.97
N THR A 14 -3.09 3.50 -7.64
CA THR A 14 -3.92 4.03 -6.54
C THR A 14 -5.27 4.60 -7.02
N TRP A 15 -5.79 4.12 -8.15
CA TRP A 15 -6.98 4.69 -8.79
C TRP A 15 -8.24 4.53 -7.93
N CYS A 16 -9.09 5.55 -7.99
CA CYS A 16 -10.40 5.60 -7.36
C CYS A 16 -11.44 6.05 -8.37
N LEU A 17 -12.72 5.71 -8.12
CA LEU A 17 -13.84 6.15 -8.97
C LEU A 17 -13.91 7.66 -9.11
N ASN A 18 -13.59 8.38 -8.02
CA ASN A 18 -13.38 9.81 -8.04
C ASN A 18 -11.88 10.10 -8.30
N PRO A 19 -11.51 10.72 -9.44
CA PRO A 19 -10.12 11.01 -9.76
C PRO A 19 -9.45 12.01 -8.81
N LYS A 20 -10.24 12.73 -8.01
CA LYS A 20 -9.73 13.69 -7.02
C LYS A 20 -9.33 13.03 -5.70
N GLU A 21 -9.67 11.76 -5.50
CA GLU A 21 -9.32 11.00 -4.28
C GLU A 21 -7.89 10.44 -4.35
N VAL A 22 -6.94 11.37 -4.33
CA VAL A 22 -5.49 11.13 -4.37
C VAL A 22 -4.85 11.52 -3.04
N LEU A 23 -3.66 10.98 -2.78
CA LEU A 23 -2.92 11.32 -1.56
C LEU A 23 -2.71 12.83 -1.51
N SER A 24 -2.92 13.42 -0.35
CA SER A 24 -2.55 14.82 -0.13
C SER A 24 -1.04 14.97 -0.15
N PRO A 25 -0.52 16.18 -0.40
CA PRO A 25 0.92 16.43 -0.32
C PRO A 25 1.50 15.95 1.02
N GLY A 26 2.64 15.26 0.99
CA GLY A 26 3.33 14.74 2.17
C GLY A 26 2.81 13.40 2.72
N GLN A 27 1.64 12.90 2.30
CA GLN A 27 1.10 11.66 2.86
C GLN A 27 1.90 10.43 2.45
N ALA A 28 2.47 10.39 1.24
CA ALA A 28 3.27 9.25 0.80
C ALA A 28 4.54 9.10 1.68
N GLU A 29 5.19 10.22 1.99
CA GLU A 29 6.36 10.30 2.84
C GLU A 29 6.04 9.95 4.30
N GLU A 30 4.87 10.36 4.80
CA GLU A 30 4.43 9.96 6.14
C GLU A 30 4.10 8.46 6.22
N ILE A 31 3.51 7.88 5.17
CA ILE A 31 3.33 6.43 5.07
C ILE A 31 4.70 5.73 5.10
N ASP A 32 5.68 6.20 4.31
CA ASP A 32 7.04 5.67 4.34
C ASP A 32 7.67 5.72 5.73
N ARG A 33 7.53 6.86 6.41
CA ARG A 33 8.07 7.07 7.76
C ARG A 33 7.42 6.10 8.74
N VAL A 34 6.10 5.96 8.74
CA VAL A 34 5.38 5.09 9.67
C VAL A 34 5.72 3.62 9.41
N CYS A 35 5.71 3.15 8.16
CA CYS A 35 6.08 1.77 7.83
C CYS A 35 7.51 1.44 8.27
N ARG A 36 8.45 2.39 8.16
CA ARG A 36 9.83 2.23 8.63
C ARG A 36 9.97 2.27 10.15
N SER A 37 9.30 3.21 10.81
CA SER A 37 9.37 3.39 12.26
C SER A 37 8.63 2.30 13.02
N TYR A 38 7.59 1.73 12.43
CA TYR A 38 6.70 0.76 13.06
C TYR A 38 6.42 -0.41 12.12
N PRO A 39 7.44 -1.23 11.77
CA PRO A 39 7.29 -2.34 10.82
C PRO A 39 6.25 -3.38 11.27
N PHE A 40 6.03 -3.50 12.59
CA PHE A 40 5.04 -4.39 13.19
C PHE A 40 3.58 -3.94 13.00
N LEU A 41 3.33 -2.72 12.48
CA LEU A 41 1.99 -2.25 12.12
C LEU A 41 1.63 -2.57 10.66
N THR A 42 2.55 -3.18 9.91
CA THR A 42 2.32 -3.59 8.52
C THR A 42 2.20 -5.09 8.42
N ASP A 43 1.39 -5.57 7.47
CA ASP A 43 1.19 -6.98 7.13
C ASP A 43 2.02 -7.42 5.91
N ASP A 44 3.02 -6.62 5.51
CA ASP A 44 3.82 -6.82 4.29
C ASP A 44 4.49 -8.20 4.20
N ALA A 45 4.87 -8.81 5.32
CA ALA A 45 5.43 -10.16 5.34
C ALA A 45 4.36 -11.21 5.01
N PHE A 46 3.21 -11.12 5.66
CA PHE A 46 2.07 -12.02 5.45
C PHE A 46 1.54 -11.93 4.01
N VAL A 47 1.37 -10.72 3.49
CA VAL A 47 0.91 -10.51 2.12
C VAL A 47 1.89 -11.13 1.13
N ARG A 48 3.19 -10.89 1.28
CA ARG A 48 4.22 -11.44 0.40
C ARG A 48 4.25 -12.97 0.40
N GLU A 49 4.08 -13.60 1.56
CA GLU A 49 4.06 -15.07 1.69
C GLU A 49 2.88 -15.73 0.97
N ASN A 50 1.77 -15.01 0.78
CA ASN A 50 0.53 -15.55 0.22
C ASN A 50 0.18 -15.03 -1.19
N LEU A 51 0.86 -13.97 -1.65
CA LEU A 51 0.53 -13.25 -2.88
C LEU A 51 0.43 -14.17 -4.11
N GLU A 52 1.42 -15.05 -4.32
CA GLU A 52 1.43 -16.01 -5.43
C GLU A 52 0.29 -17.04 -5.35
N GLY A 53 -0.19 -17.33 -4.14
CA GLY A 53 -1.34 -18.21 -3.92
C GLY A 53 -2.64 -17.56 -4.36
N TRP A 54 -2.78 -16.25 -4.16
CA TRP A 54 -4.00 -15.49 -4.49
C TRP A 54 -4.11 -15.09 -5.95
N LEU A 55 -2.98 -14.86 -6.64
CA LEU A 55 -2.94 -14.41 -8.03
C LEU A 55 -2.92 -15.54 -9.07
N ARG A 56 -3.21 -16.77 -8.64
CA ARG A 56 -3.45 -17.93 -9.52
C ARG A 56 -4.91 -18.01 -9.92
#